data_AF-A3UJM5-F1
#
_entry.id   AF-A3UJM5-F1
#
_cell.length_a   1.000
_cell.length_b   1.000
_cell.length_c   1.000
_cell.angle_alpha   90.00
_cell.angle_beta   90.00
_cell.angle_gamma   90.00
#
_symmetry.space_group_name_H-M   'P 1'
#
loop_
_entity.id
_entity.type
_entity.pdbx_description
1 polymer ?
#
loop_
_entity_poly.entity_id
_entity_poly.type
_entity_poly.pdbx_seq_one_letter_code
_entity_poly.pdbx_strand_id
1 'polypeptide(L)'
;MTLNETFNPASLVRSLGVVAIAGLLAFAIAAPSEAQRRRNNDDEEQVEGRVLTAAVGEQVLAAQECQDADDNACVLRIMNELAARDGLSPYERFVVLQLRARAYFQDDRLDLAIRDFEAALNTGATTTDETISIRTALGQLYLVQEQTDQAIRQFELAIQAGAELTPSFAKTVAQAYLQAERLRDGVRYAEIFYNNTPDKTEQDFNLMFYFYRQLDRTSDQLRVIREYLSAYPGARQGWQNLVALYAQQDDATNAFEANKLMYLNGLFREENELIRLVQYYSYFENPYRGASILEREMNAGRIESNQRNLELLANMWRQASEFERAIPVLERLSQLQGNGETALRLAEANFSLNNFAAAESAFETAIDRGGLSDTGKAWELLGTARFRQGNRQGALAAFREGARYPSTRSSSNGWIRWITAQIEGEERRRVQQEQIVIDECRLTLDAERRQIVLTGSVDDEGRVRFESIPERCEPYYNVYGEQIREAGMTDEEAAAAQAQREADAAAAEG
;
A
#
# COMPACT_ATOMS: atom_id res chain seq x y z
N MET A 1 9.76 9.08 12.76
CA MET A 1 9.74 8.63 14.17
C MET A 1 9.24 7.20 14.22
N THR A 2 10.16 6.25 14.14
CA THR A 2 9.91 4.80 14.31
C THR A 2 9.49 4.51 15.76
N LEU A 3 8.79 3.42 16.07
CA LEU A 3 8.56 2.97 17.46
C LEU A 3 9.82 2.84 18.32
N ASN A 4 11.00 2.84 17.71
CA ASN A 4 12.26 2.94 18.45
C ASN A 4 12.41 4.28 19.21
N GLU A 5 11.72 5.36 18.82
CA GLU A 5 11.87 6.67 19.47
C GLU A 5 10.85 6.93 20.58
N THR A 6 9.76 6.17 20.64
CA THR A 6 8.73 6.33 21.70
C THR A 6 8.75 5.20 22.73
N PHE A 7 9.24 4.01 22.39
CA PHE A 7 9.39 2.92 23.36
C PHE A 7 10.84 2.84 23.82
N ASN A 8 11.20 3.69 24.78
CA ASN A 8 12.44 3.55 25.51
C ASN A 8 12.22 2.51 26.61
N PRO A 9 12.86 1.32 26.59
CA PRO A 9 12.74 0.36 27.70
C PRO A 9 13.13 1.02 29.04
N ALA A 10 14.04 2.00 29.04
CA ALA A 10 14.40 2.76 30.22
C ALA A 10 13.28 3.69 30.75
N SER A 11 12.31 4.11 29.91
CA SER A 11 11.17 4.91 30.39
C SER A 11 10.13 4.07 31.12
N LEU A 12 10.00 2.77 30.82
CA LEU A 12 9.20 1.83 31.61
C LEU A 12 9.83 1.57 32.98
N VAL A 13 11.17 1.53 33.04
CA VAL A 13 11.93 1.32 34.28
C VAL A 13 11.81 2.54 35.21
N ARG A 14 11.83 3.78 34.69
CA ARG A 14 11.71 4.99 35.53
C ARG A 14 10.30 5.23 36.10
N SER A 15 9.25 4.63 35.53
CA SER A 15 7.89 4.67 36.08
C SER A 15 7.63 3.65 37.19
N LEU A 16 8.64 2.86 37.62
CA LEU A 16 8.56 1.92 38.76
C LEU A 16 8.47 2.64 40.13
N GLY A 17 7.88 3.84 40.17
CA GLY A 17 7.79 4.63 41.37
C GLY A 17 6.95 3.93 42.44
N VAL A 18 7.62 3.18 43.32
CA VAL A 18 7.49 3.11 44.80
C VAL A 18 6.12 2.73 45.40
N VAL A 19 5.02 2.81 44.65
CA VAL A 19 3.64 2.76 45.16
C VAL A 19 3.21 1.34 45.62
N ALA A 20 3.91 0.28 45.23
CA ALA A 20 3.51 -1.10 45.55
C ALA A 20 4.10 -1.68 46.87
N ILE A 21 5.19 -1.12 47.41
CA ILE A 21 5.89 -1.73 48.57
C ILE A 21 5.08 -1.58 49.86
N ALA A 22 4.34 -0.46 50.03
CA ALA A 22 3.56 -0.19 51.25
C ALA A 22 2.46 -1.24 51.50
N GLY A 23 1.80 -1.72 50.44
CA GLY A 23 0.74 -2.73 50.54
C GLY A 23 1.26 -4.15 50.78
N LEU A 24 2.41 -4.51 50.20
CA LEU A 24 3.02 -5.84 50.37
C LEU A 24 3.38 -6.14 51.83
N LEU A 25 3.66 -5.09 52.60
CA LEU A 25 4.12 -5.23 53.96
C LEU A 25 2.97 -5.17 54.98
N ALA A 26 1.71 -4.97 54.62
CA ALA A 26 0.60 -4.80 55.57
C ALA A 26 0.18 -6.10 56.32
N PHE A 27 1.09 -6.78 57.01
CA PHE A 27 0.77 -7.77 58.03
C PHE A 27 0.54 -7.05 59.36
N ALA A 28 -0.69 -7.13 59.86
CA ALA A 28 -0.97 -6.79 61.24
C ALA A 28 -0.23 -7.81 62.13
N ILE A 29 0.51 -7.32 63.12
CA ILE A 29 0.99 -8.15 64.23
C ILE A 29 -0.25 -8.51 65.03
N ALA A 30 -0.95 -9.57 64.62
CA ALA A 30 -2.13 -10.03 65.33
C ALA A 30 -1.67 -10.57 66.69
N ALA A 31 -2.07 -9.91 67.78
CA ALA A 31 -2.20 -10.61 69.04
C ALA A 31 -3.12 -11.81 68.79
N PRO A 32 -2.80 -13.02 69.30
CA PRO A 32 -3.62 -14.19 69.04
C PRO A 32 -5.02 -13.95 69.57
N SER A 33 -5.96 -13.64 68.67
CA SER A 33 -7.38 -13.60 68.98
C SER A 33 -8.01 -14.87 68.42
N GLU A 34 -8.87 -15.49 69.21
CA GLU A 34 -9.47 -16.81 68.96
C GLU A 34 -10.33 -16.89 67.69
N ALA A 35 -10.51 -15.77 66.96
CA ALA A 35 -11.31 -15.67 65.74
C ALA A 35 -10.65 -16.24 64.48
N GLN A 36 -9.31 -16.35 64.41
CA GLN A 36 -8.59 -16.87 63.23
C GLN A 36 -8.66 -18.41 63.08
N ARG A 37 -9.08 -19.13 64.13
CA ARG A 37 -9.11 -20.61 64.20
C ARG A 37 -10.11 -21.31 63.26
N ARG A 38 -10.92 -20.58 62.49
CA ARG A 38 -12.02 -21.17 61.69
C ARG A 38 -11.74 -21.37 60.20
N ARG A 39 -10.55 -21.06 59.67
CA ARG A 39 -10.34 -21.14 58.20
C ARG A 39 -9.32 -22.14 57.65
N ASN A 40 -8.24 -22.52 58.34
CA ASN A 40 -7.27 -23.47 57.78
C ASN A 40 -6.86 -24.49 58.84
N ASN A 41 -7.11 -25.78 58.56
CA ASN A 41 -6.71 -26.90 59.43
C ASN A 41 -5.30 -27.44 59.13
N ASP A 42 -4.54 -26.82 58.22
CA ASP A 42 -3.19 -27.27 57.83
C ASP A 42 -2.04 -26.40 58.42
N ASP A 43 -2.36 -25.30 59.11
CA ASP A 43 -1.36 -24.34 59.64
C ASP A 43 -1.02 -24.52 61.14
N GLU A 44 -1.50 -25.60 61.78
CA GLU A 44 -1.37 -25.79 63.25
C GLU A 44 0.08 -26.01 63.73
N GLU A 45 1.06 -26.21 62.85
CA GLU A 45 2.46 -26.51 63.22
C GLU A 45 3.35 -25.27 63.46
N GLN A 46 2.93 -24.03 63.13
CA GLN A 46 3.80 -22.84 63.19
C GLN A 46 3.54 -21.85 64.35
N VAL A 47 2.66 -22.18 65.31
CA VAL A 47 2.22 -21.23 66.35
C VAL A 47 3.11 -21.25 67.61
N GLU A 48 3.86 -22.33 67.87
CA GLU A 48 4.77 -22.37 69.04
C GLU A 48 5.97 -21.43 68.86
N GLY A 49 6.12 -20.46 69.77
CA GLY A 49 7.27 -19.55 69.81
C GLY A 49 7.08 -18.17 69.14
N ARG A 50 5.93 -17.90 68.51
CA ARG A 50 5.59 -16.60 67.91
C ARG A 50 4.88 -15.65 68.90
N VAL A 51 5.49 -15.41 70.05
CA VAL A 51 4.95 -14.54 71.11
C VAL A 51 5.95 -13.46 71.46
N LEU A 52 5.50 -12.20 71.53
CA LEU A 52 6.30 -11.09 72.03
C LEU A 52 6.29 -11.10 73.56
N THR A 53 7.45 -10.94 74.18
CA THR A 53 7.50 -10.66 75.63
C THR A 53 6.82 -9.32 75.92
N ALA A 54 6.29 -9.14 77.13
CA ALA A 54 5.61 -7.89 77.50
C ALA A 54 6.50 -6.64 77.26
N ALA A 55 7.79 -6.74 77.60
CA ALA A 55 8.75 -5.65 77.44
C ALA A 55 9.04 -5.29 75.97
N VAL A 56 9.00 -6.26 75.06
CA VAL A 56 9.17 -6.02 73.61
C VAL A 56 7.85 -5.58 72.99
N GLY A 57 6.75 -6.24 73.35
CA GLY A 57 5.40 -5.93 72.86
C GLY A 57 4.98 -4.49 73.13
N GLU A 58 5.24 -3.96 74.32
CA GLU A 58 4.96 -2.55 74.66
C GLU A 58 5.70 -1.57 73.75
N GLN A 59 6.97 -1.85 73.45
CA GLN A 59 7.78 -1.01 72.56
C GLN A 59 7.36 -1.15 71.09
N VAL A 60 6.98 -2.36 70.66
CA VAL A 60 6.44 -2.59 69.31
C VAL A 60 5.12 -1.84 69.12
N LEU A 61 4.23 -1.84 70.11
CA LEU A 61 2.99 -1.05 70.07
C LEU A 61 3.27 0.45 69.98
N ALA A 62 4.19 0.96 70.81
CA ALA A 62 4.60 2.37 70.75
C ALA A 62 5.19 2.75 69.38
N ALA A 63 5.92 1.83 68.73
CA ALA A 63 6.42 2.04 67.38
C ALA A 63 5.30 2.01 66.33
N GLN A 64 4.29 1.15 66.49
CA GLN A 64 3.11 1.16 65.62
C GLN A 64 2.31 2.46 65.75
N GLU A 65 2.15 3.00 66.96
CA GLU A 65 1.53 4.32 67.16
C GLU A 65 2.32 5.43 66.45
N CYS A 66 3.65 5.39 66.51
CA CYS A 66 4.49 6.31 65.74
C CYS A 66 4.36 6.11 64.23
N GLN A 67 4.20 4.87 63.76
CA GLN A 67 3.97 4.56 62.35
C GLN A 67 2.60 5.07 61.87
N ASP A 68 1.54 4.92 62.67
CA ASP A 68 0.20 5.44 62.38
C ASP A 68 0.16 6.97 62.34
N ALA A 69 1.11 7.63 63.02
CA ALA A 69 1.33 9.07 62.98
C ALA A 69 2.29 9.53 61.87
N ASP A 70 2.74 8.62 60.99
CA ASP A 70 3.77 8.85 59.97
C ASP A 70 5.12 9.39 60.52
N ASP A 71 5.42 9.14 61.81
CA ASP A 71 6.67 9.56 62.47
C ASP A 71 7.75 8.47 62.37
N ASN A 72 8.40 8.39 61.20
CA ASN A 72 9.49 7.44 60.94
C ASN A 72 10.69 7.62 61.87
N ALA A 73 10.97 8.85 62.32
CA ALA A 73 12.08 9.12 63.22
C ALA A 73 11.84 8.47 64.59
N CYS A 74 10.61 8.56 65.10
CA CYS A 74 10.20 7.84 66.29
C CYS A 74 10.32 6.31 66.11
N VAL A 75 9.78 5.76 65.02
CA VAL A 75 9.84 4.31 64.74
C VAL A 75 11.30 3.83 64.73
N LEU A 76 12.18 4.52 63.99
CA LEU A 76 13.58 4.16 63.89
C LEU A 76 14.30 4.24 65.23
N ARG A 77 13.99 5.22 66.08
CA ARG A 77 14.56 5.32 67.43
C ARG A 77 14.20 4.07 68.26
N ILE A 78 12.91 3.74 68.34
CA ILE A 78 12.43 2.59 69.14
C ILE A 78 12.99 1.28 68.58
N MET A 79 12.92 1.07 67.27
CA MET A 79 13.42 -0.16 66.66
C MET A 79 14.94 -0.32 66.76
N ASN A 80 15.72 0.77 66.70
CA ASN A 80 17.17 0.71 66.91
C ASN A 80 17.52 0.35 68.35
N GLU A 81 16.82 0.92 69.33
CA GLU A 81 16.99 0.56 70.74
C GLU A 81 16.65 -0.91 70.99
N LEU A 82 15.55 -1.43 70.42
CA LEU A 82 15.19 -2.84 70.53
C LEU A 82 16.20 -3.74 69.83
N ALA A 83 16.62 -3.42 68.61
CA ALA A 83 17.54 -4.24 67.83
C ALA A 83 18.94 -4.38 68.48
N ALA A 84 19.31 -3.46 69.38
CA ALA A 84 20.56 -3.51 70.13
C ALA A 84 20.48 -4.35 71.42
N ARG A 85 19.28 -4.82 71.81
CA ARG A 85 19.12 -5.66 73.01
C ARG A 85 19.55 -7.10 72.73
N ASP A 86 20.27 -7.67 73.68
CA ASP A 86 20.54 -9.10 73.71
C ASP A 86 19.29 -9.88 74.17
N GLY A 87 19.19 -11.14 73.76
CA GLY A 87 18.16 -12.07 74.26
C GLY A 87 16.80 -11.99 73.57
N LEU A 88 16.66 -11.24 72.47
CA LEU A 88 15.47 -11.32 71.63
C LEU A 88 15.29 -12.73 71.06
N SER A 89 14.08 -13.27 71.16
CA SER A 89 13.73 -14.49 70.43
C SER A 89 13.83 -14.28 68.91
N PRO A 90 13.97 -15.36 68.10
CA PRO A 90 13.97 -15.24 66.65
C PRO A 90 12.76 -14.47 66.09
N TYR A 91 11.57 -14.69 66.68
CA TYR A 91 10.35 -13.98 66.30
C TYR A 91 10.34 -12.50 66.69
N GLU A 92 10.73 -12.16 67.91
CA GLU A 92 10.85 -10.74 68.32
C GLU A 92 11.87 -10.00 67.45
N ARG A 93 13.01 -10.65 67.15
CA ARG A 93 14.02 -10.08 66.27
C ARG A 93 13.48 -9.88 64.86
N PHE A 94 12.72 -10.83 64.33
CA PHE A 94 12.04 -10.71 63.05
C PHE A 94 11.11 -9.47 63.01
N VAL A 95 10.24 -9.32 64.01
CA VAL A 95 9.29 -8.21 64.09
C VAL A 95 10.01 -6.86 64.13
N VAL A 96 11.05 -6.73 64.97
CA VAL A 96 11.85 -5.51 65.08
C VAL A 96 12.52 -5.16 63.74
N LEU A 97 13.14 -6.14 63.09
CA LEU A 97 13.81 -5.95 61.80
C LEU A 97 12.81 -5.57 60.71
N GLN A 98 11.64 -6.20 60.65
CA GLN A 98 10.62 -5.91 59.64
C GLN A 98 10.06 -4.49 59.76
N LEU A 99 9.76 -4.03 60.98
CA LEU A 99 9.29 -2.67 61.23
C LEU A 99 10.37 -1.63 60.92
N ARG A 100 11.62 -1.92 61.31
CA ARG A 100 12.75 -1.04 61.02
C ARG A 100 13.04 -0.93 59.53
N ALA A 101 12.99 -2.05 58.81
CA ALA A 101 13.15 -2.09 57.36
C ALA A 101 12.10 -1.22 56.64
N ARG A 102 10.84 -1.25 57.12
CA ARG A 102 9.78 -0.37 56.60
C ARG A 102 10.07 1.09 56.82
N ALA A 103 10.46 1.46 58.04
CA ALA A 103 10.78 2.84 58.35
C ALA A 103 12.00 3.32 57.54
N TYR A 104 13.01 2.46 57.34
CA TYR A 104 14.13 2.78 56.44
C TYR A 104 13.69 2.96 55.00
N PHE A 105 12.76 2.12 54.50
CA PHE A 105 12.22 2.29 53.16
C PHE A 105 11.46 3.61 52.99
N GLN A 106 10.63 3.99 53.96
CA GLN A 106 9.88 5.25 53.94
C GLN A 106 10.81 6.48 54.06
N ASP A 107 11.97 6.34 54.69
CA ASP A 107 13.02 7.36 54.80
C ASP A 107 14.03 7.33 53.62
N ASP A 108 13.71 6.60 52.54
CA ASP A 108 14.55 6.41 51.34
C ASP A 108 15.95 5.82 51.61
N ARG A 109 16.11 5.16 52.77
CA ARG A 109 17.33 4.46 53.19
C ARG A 109 17.32 3.01 52.71
N LEU A 110 17.30 2.83 51.40
CA LEU A 110 17.08 1.53 50.74
C LEU A 110 18.09 0.46 51.14
N ASP A 111 19.38 0.79 51.28
CA ASP A 111 20.42 -0.16 51.70
C ASP A 111 20.16 -0.73 53.10
N LEU A 112 19.68 0.10 54.02
CA LEU A 112 19.38 -0.32 55.38
C LEU A 112 18.10 -1.16 55.41
N ALA A 113 17.09 -0.79 54.61
CA ALA A 113 15.87 -1.58 54.44
C ALA A 113 16.17 -2.99 53.91
N ILE A 114 17.02 -3.10 52.88
CA ILE A 114 17.44 -4.38 52.31
C ILE A 114 18.15 -5.24 53.36
N ARG A 115 19.15 -4.68 54.07
CA ARG A 115 19.88 -5.42 55.11
C ARG A 115 18.95 -5.96 56.20
N ASP A 116 17.99 -5.16 56.63
CA ASP A 116 17.05 -5.56 57.67
C ASP A 116 16.06 -6.63 57.19
N PHE A 117 15.56 -6.53 55.95
CA PHE A 117 14.70 -7.57 55.38
C PHE A 117 15.44 -8.90 55.17
N GLU A 118 16.70 -8.88 54.73
CA GLU A 118 17.52 -10.07 54.65
C GLU A 118 17.78 -10.68 56.03
N ALA A 119 18.10 -9.85 57.02
CA ALA A 119 18.27 -10.29 58.39
C ALA A 119 16.96 -10.85 58.98
N ALA A 120 15.81 -10.29 58.62
CA ALA A 120 14.49 -10.76 59.05
C ALA A 120 14.22 -12.18 58.54
N LEU A 121 14.50 -12.46 57.26
CA LEU A 121 14.41 -13.82 56.69
C LEU A 121 15.39 -14.80 57.39
N ASN A 122 16.59 -14.34 57.72
CA ASN A 122 17.62 -15.17 58.37
C ASN A 122 17.31 -15.53 59.83
N THR A 123 16.28 -14.94 60.43
CA THR A 123 15.81 -15.37 61.77
C THR A 123 15.18 -16.77 61.74
N GLY A 124 14.69 -17.21 60.58
CA GLY A 124 13.94 -18.46 60.44
C GLY A 124 12.56 -18.44 61.12
N ALA A 125 12.12 -17.29 61.62
CA ALA A 125 10.87 -17.15 62.36
C ALA A 125 9.67 -16.73 61.50
N THR A 126 9.85 -16.55 60.19
CA THR A 126 8.84 -16.08 59.24
C THR A 126 7.81 -17.16 58.90
N THR A 127 6.54 -16.77 58.75
CA THR A 127 5.55 -17.64 58.08
C THR A 127 5.82 -17.70 56.58
N THR A 128 5.11 -18.60 55.87
CA THR A 128 5.17 -18.68 54.40
C THR A 128 4.77 -17.35 53.74
N ASP A 129 3.65 -16.74 54.18
CA ASP A 129 3.16 -15.47 53.64
C ASP A 129 4.12 -14.30 53.91
N GLU A 130 4.71 -14.25 55.11
CA GLU A 130 5.74 -13.25 55.46
C GLU A 130 6.99 -13.43 54.61
N THR A 131 7.41 -14.68 54.37
CA THR A 131 8.53 -15.01 53.50
C THR A 131 8.27 -14.52 52.07
N ILE A 132 7.10 -14.81 51.51
CA ILE A 132 6.69 -14.37 50.17
C ILE A 132 6.71 -12.84 50.08
N SER A 133 6.11 -12.16 51.06
CA SER A 133 6.04 -10.69 51.09
C SER A 133 7.41 -10.05 51.16
N ILE A 134 8.26 -10.50 52.09
CA ILE A 134 9.60 -9.91 52.27
C ILE A 134 10.47 -10.16 51.04
N ARG A 135 10.39 -11.34 50.43
CA ARG A 135 11.11 -11.62 49.19
C ARG A 135 10.61 -10.75 48.04
N THR A 136 9.31 -10.51 47.94
CA THR A 136 8.74 -9.61 46.93
C THR A 136 9.19 -8.17 47.16
N ALA A 137 9.19 -7.69 48.40
CA ALA A 137 9.68 -6.37 48.78
C ALA A 137 11.18 -6.21 48.49
N LEU A 138 12.00 -7.19 48.88
CA LEU A 138 13.43 -7.23 48.53
C LEU A 138 13.64 -7.18 47.02
N GLY A 139 12.85 -7.94 46.25
CA GLY A 139 12.92 -7.93 44.81
C GLY A 139 12.67 -6.53 44.22
N GLN A 140 11.65 -5.83 44.70
CA GLN A 140 11.35 -4.46 44.27
C GLN A 140 12.43 -3.46 44.71
N LEU A 141 12.93 -3.56 45.94
CA LEU A 141 14.03 -2.71 46.44
C LEU A 141 15.30 -2.89 45.61
N TYR A 142 15.67 -4.14 45.33
CA TYR A 142 16.80 -4.44 44.47
C TYR A 142 16.62 -3.90 43.05
N LEU A 143 15.40 -3.91 42.52
CA LEU A 143 15.10 -3.36 41.20
C LEU A 143 15.28 -1.83 41.17
N VAL A 144 14.82 -1.13 42.21
CA VAL A 144 15.01 0.32 42.37
C VAL A 144 16.49 0.68 42.49
N GLN A 145 17.27 -0.15 43.18
CA GLN A 145 18.72 0.01 43.29
C GLN A 145 19.51 -0.44 42.06
N GLU A 146 18.83 -0.76 40.94
CA GLU A 146 19.44 -1.26 39.70
C GLU A 146 20.20 -2.59 39.87
N GLN A 147 19.96 -3.32 40.96
CA GLN A 147 20.52 -4.64 41.23
C GLN A 147 19.60 -5.73 40.67
N THR A 148 19.39 -5.69 39.35
CA THR A 148 18.35 -6.48 38.66
C THR A 148 18.48 -7.98 38.87
N ASP A 149 19.69 -8.53 38.91
CA ASP A 149 19.89 -9.97 39.15
C ASP A 149 19.49 -10.41 40.56
N GLN A 150 19.70 -9.56 41.57
CA GLN A 150 19.21 -9.82 42.92
C GLN A 150 17.69 -9.72 42.96
N ALA A 151 17.12 -8.73 42.26
CA ALA A 151 15.68 -8.58 42.16
C ALA A 151 15.01 -9.84 41.62
N ILE A 152 15.51 -10.35 40.48
CA ILE A 152 15.03 -11.58 39.84
C ILE A 152 15.13 -12.77 40.80
N ARG A 153 16.27 -12.94 41.48
CA ARG A 153 16.45 -14.03 42.46
C ARG A 153 15.39 -13.99 43.56
N GLN A 154 15.14 -12.82 44.13
CA GLN A 154 14.15 -12.70 45.21
C GLN A 154 12.73 -12.96 44.72
N PHE A 155 12.38 -12.51 43.51
CA PHE A 155 11.10 -12.85 42.90
C PHE A 155 10.95 -14.36 42.62
N GLU A 156 11.98 -15.01 42.08
CA GLU A 156 11.97 -16.46 41.84
C GLU A 156 11.79 -17.24 43.16
N LEU A 157 12.46 -16.82 44.24
CA LEU A 157 12.32 -17.43 45.57
C LEU A 157 10.92 -17.18 46.17
N ALA A 158 10.32 -16.01 45.94
CA ALA A 158 8.93 -15.75 46.34
C ALA A 158 7.96 -16.68 45.59
N ILE A 159 8.13 -16.84 44.28
CA ILE A 159 7.31 -17.74 43.44
C ILE A 159 7.47 -19.20 43.89
N GLN A 160 8.70 -19.65 44.18
CA GLN A 160 8.96 -20.99 44.71
C GLN A 160 8.32 -21.23 46.07
N ALA A 161 8.22 -20.19 46.90
CA ALA A 161 7.52 -20.24 48.18
C ALA A 161 5.99 -20.21 48.06
N GLY A 162 5.43 -20.11 46.85
CA GLY A 162 3.98 -20.14 46.60
C GLY A 162 3.35 -18.79 46.31
N ALA A 163 4.13 -17.74 46.00
CA ALA A 163 3.58 -16.44 45.64
C ALA A 163 2.64 -16.53 44.44
N GLU A 164 1.44 -15.96 44.58
CA GLU A 164 0.48 -15.86 43.48
C GLU A 164 1.01 -14.92 42.38
N LEU A 165 1.03 -15.41 41.14
CA LEU A 165 1.40 -14.62 39.96
C LEU A 165 0.23 -13.74 39.49
N THR A 166 -0.16 -12.79 40.35
CA THR A 166 -1.12 -11.74 39.99
C THR A 166 -0.61 -10.97 38.76
N PRO A 167 -1.49 -10.36 37.94
CA PRO A 167 -1.05 -9.63 36.75
C PRO A 167 0.00 -8.54 37.04
N SER A 168 -0.15 -7.80 38.15
CA SER A 168 0.81 -6.77 38.56
C SER A 168 2.17 -7.36 38.96
N PHE A 169 2.17 -8.46 39.71
CA PHE A 169 3.41 -9.12 40.09
C PHE A 169 4.11 -9.74 38.87
N ALA A 170 3.38 -10.45 38.02
CA ALA A 170 3.90 -11.01 36.78
C ALA A 170 4.48 -9.94 35.86
N LYS A 171 3.84 -8.76 35.74
CA LYS A 171 4.37 -7.61 35.00
C LYS A 171 5.71 -7.14 35.57
N THR A 172 5.80 -7.01 36.90
CA THR A 172 7.03 -6.59 37.59
C THR A 172 8.17 -7.56 37.33
N VAL A 173 7.91 -8.87 37.45
CA VAL A 173 8.90 -9.91 37.18
C VAL A 173 9.33 -9.87 35.71
N ALA A 174 8.39 -9.77 34.77
CA ALA A 174 8.70 -9.63 33.35
C ALA A 174 9.59 -8.42 33.06
N GLN A 175 9.28 -7.26 33.66
CA GLN A 175 10.08 -6.04 33.52
C GLN A 175 11.48 -6.20 34.10
N ALA A 176 11.65 -6.92 35.21
CA ALA A 176 12.97 -7.21 35.77
C ALA A 176 13.81 -8.06 34.79
N TYR A 177 13.23 -9.11 34.20
CA TYR A 177 13.93 -9.89 33.15
C TYR A 177 14.21 -9.08 31.89
N LEU A 178 13.31 -8.15 31.51
CA LEU A 178 13.54 -7.22 30.40
C LEU A 178 14.75 -6.32 30.68
N GLN A 179 14.86 -5.76 31.89
CA GLN A 179 15.98 -4.92 32.30
C GLN A 179 17.31 -5.69 32.35
N ALA A 180 17.26 -6.98 32.72
CA ALA A 180 18.42 -7.88 32.68
C ALA A 180 18.74 -8.40 31.26
N GLU A 181 18.00 -7.97 30.23
CA GLU A 181 18.10 -8.47 28.85
C GLU A 181 17.85 -10.00 28.71
N ARG A 182 17.27 -10.63 29.74
CA ARG A 182 16.96 -12.06 29.81
C ARG A 182 15.54 -12.34 29.30
N LEU A 183 15.25 -11.89 28.09
CA LEU A 183 13.91 -11.90 27.51
C LEU A 183 13.28 -13.29 27.40
N ARG A 184 14.09 -14.32 27.10
CA ARG A 184 13.63 -15.72 26.98
C ARG A 184 13.08 -16.25 28.30
N ASP A 185 13.68 -15.85 29.42
CA ASP A 185 13.24 -16.26 30.76
C ASP A 185 12.02 -15.44 31.22
N GLY A 186 11.99 -14.16 30.82
CA GLY A 186 10.95 -13.20 31.19
C GLY A 186 9.62 -13.35 30.46
N VAL A 187 9.63 -13.87 29.23
CA VAL A 187 8.44 -13.86 28.35
C VAL A 187 7.24 -14.58 28.96
N ARG A 188 7.44 -15.66 29.71
CA ARG A 188 6.35 -16.38 30.39
C ARG A 188 5.59 -15.50 31.38
N TYR A 189 6.29 -14.61 32.08
CA TYR A 189 5.69 -13.69 33.03
C TYR A 189 4.97 -12.56 32.31
N ALA A 190 5.52 -12.08 31.19
CA ALA A 190 4.85 -11.11 30.33
C ALA A 190 3.53 -11.68 29.78
N GLU A 191 3.52 -12.94 29.36
CA GLU A 191 2.33 -13.63 28.87
C GLU A 191 1.29 -13.85 29.97
N ILE A 192 1.69 -14.24 31.18
CA ILE A 192 0.77 -14.35 32.32
C ILE A 192 0.14 -13.00 32.63
N PHE A 193 0.95 -11.94 32.74
CA PHE A 193 0.46 -10.58 32.94
C PHE A 193 -0.55 -10.20 31.84
N TYR A 194 -0.15 -10.34 30.58
CA TYR A 194 -0.93 -9.88 29.44
C TYR A 194 -2.26 -10.65 29.34
N ASN A 195 -2.24 -11.98 29.44
CA ASN A 195 -3.45 -12.79 29.28
C ASN A 195 -4.46 -12.61 30.43
N ASN A 196 -4.00 -12.24 31.62
CA ASN A 196 -4.85 -12.05 32.80
C ASN A 196 -5.19 -10.57 33.07
N THR A 197 -4.86 -9.66 32.15
CA THR A 197 -5.25 -8.25 32.22
C THR A 197 -6.41 -7.98 31.26
N PRO A 198 -7.64 -7.71 31.76
CA PRO A 198 -8.79 -7.42 30.91
C PRO A 198 -8.63 -6.10 30.13
N ASP A 199 -8.41 -5.00 30.85
CA ASP A 199 -8.36 -3.64 30.30
C ASP A 199 -6.92 -3.20 30.04
N LYS A 200 -6.34 -3.71 28.96
CA LYS A 200 -4.95 -3.44 28.59
C LYS A 200 -4.74 -2.01 28.11
N THR A 201 -3.77 -1.32 28.69
CA THR A 201 -3.31 -0.02 28.23
C THR A 201 -2.41 -0.16 27.00
N GLU A 202 -2.20 0.92 26.23
CA GLU A 202 -1.24 0.90 25.11
C GLU A 202 0.17 0.47 25.55
N GLN A 203 0.59 0.80 26.77
CA GLN A 203 1.89 0.38 27.30
C GLN A 203 1.99 -1.14 27.49
N ASP A 204 0.88 -1.79 27.84
CA ASP A 204 0.82 -3.24 28.04
C ASP A 204 0.94 -3.98 26.70
N PHE A 205 0.27 -3.46 25.66
CA PHE A 205 0.44 -3.93 24.28
C PHE A 205 1.88 -3.75 23.81
N ASN A 206 2.47 -2.57 24.02
CA ASN A 206 3.83 -2.29 23.61
C ASN A 206 4.86 -3.19 24.32
N LEU A 207 4.67 -3.47 25.60
CA LEU A 207 5.52 -4.40 26.35
C LEU A 207 5.49 -5.80 25.74
N MET A 208 4.29 -6.36 25.52
CA MET A 208 4.16 -7.69 24.95
C MET A 208 4.67 -7.76 23.51
N PHE A 209 4.36 -6.74 22.70
CA PHE A 209 4.87 -6.60 21.34
C PHE A 209 6.40 -6.57 21.31
N TYR A 210 7.04 -5.84 22.24
CA TYR A 210 8.48 -5.79 22.35
C TYR A 210 9.09 -7.16 22.66
N PHE A 211 8.55 -7.88 23.65
CA PHE A 211 8.99 -9.24 23.98
C PHE A 211 8.92 -10.16 22.77
N TYR A 212 7.78 -10.19 22.07
CA TYR A 212 7.64 -11.05 20.89
C TYR A 212 8.50 -10.61 19.71
N ARG A 213 8.78 -9.31 19.57
CA ARG A 213 9.70 -8.80 18.54
C ARG A 213 11.13 -9.25 18.75
N GLN A 214 11.66 -9.08 19.96
CA GLN A 214 13.04 -9.45 20.27
C GLN A 214 13.28 -10.96 20.29
N LEU A 215 12.21 -11.75 20.44
CA LEU A 215 12.25 -13.20 20.40
C LEU A 215 11.90 -13.78 19.01
N ASP A 216 11.78 -12.93 17.99
CA ASP A 216 11.40 -13.30 16.62
C ASP A 216 10.09 -14.12 16.53
N ARG A 217 9.16 -13.88 17.46
CA ARG A 217 7.84 -14.54 17.53
C ARG A 217 6.81 -13.80 16.67
N THR A 218 7.00 -13.76 15.36
CA THR A 218 6.19 -12.95 14.41
C THR A 218 4.68 -13.27 14.46
N SER A 219 4.31 -14.54 14.59
CA SER A 219 2.89 -14.94 14.70
C SER A 219 2.21 -14.36 15.95
N ASP A 220 2.94 -14.31 17.07
CA ASP A 220 2.47 -13.72 18.32
C ASP A 220 2.42 -12.19 18.24
N GLN A 221 3.41 -11.54 17.59
CA GLN A 221 3.36 -10.10 17.28
C GLN A 221 2.10 -9.74 16.49
N LEU A 222 1.77 -10.53 15.46
CA LEU A 222 0.55 -10.33 14.67
C LEU A 222 -0.73 -10.50 15.49
N ARG A 223 -0.76 -11.41 16.47
CA ARG A 223 -1.91 -11.53 17.39
C ARG A 223 -2.05 -10.28 18.25
N VAL A 224 -0.97 -9.87 18.93
CA VAL A 224 -0.96 -8.72 19.84
C VAL A 224 -1.30 -7.43 19.10
N ILE A 225 -0.73 -7.19 17.92
CA ILE A 225 -0.98 -5.95 17.18
C ILE A 225 -2.44 -5.87 16.67
N ARG A 226 -3.07 -7.00 16.33
CA ARG A 226 -4.48 -7.05 15.93
C ARG A 226 -5.42 -6.80 17.10
N GLU A 227 -5.11 -7.34 18.28
CA GLU A 227 -5.82 -7.03 19.52
C GLU A 227 -5.67 -5.54 19.87
N TYR A 228 -4.44 -5.01 19.79
CA TYR A 228 -4.15 -3.59 20.00
C TYR A 228 -4.97 -2.69 19.08
N LEU A 229 -5.01 -2.98 17.77
CA LEU A 229 -5.76 -2.18 16.80
C LEU A 229 -7.28 -2.35 16.92
N SER A 230 -7.75 -3.43 17.54
CA SER A 230 -9.17 -3.59 17.86
C SER A 230 -9.58 -2.66 19.02
N ALA A 231 -8.71 -2.47 20.00
CA ALA A 231 -8.93 -1.55 21.12
C ALA A 231 -8.63 -0.07 20.76
N TYR A 232 -7.62 0.16 19.92
CA TYR A 232 -7.12 1.49 19.54
C TYR A 232 -7.07 1.64 18.00
N PRO A 233 -8.22 1.71 17.30
CA PRO A 233 -8.25 1.74 15.84
C PRO A 233 -7.62 3.00 15.23
N GLY A 234 -7.49 4.09 15.99
CA GLY A 234 -6.81 5.32 15.59
C GLY A 234 -5.27 5.27 15.71
N ALA A 235 -4.70 4.18 16.24
CA ALA A 235 -3.27 4.07 16.48
C ALA A 235 -2.47 3.87 15.18
N ARG A 236 -2.17 4.97 14.48
CA ARG A 236 -1.41 5.00 13.21
C ARG A 236 -0.16 4.13 13.26
N GLN A 237 0.61 4.22 14.33
CA GLN A 237 1.86 3.46 14.47
C GLN A 237 1.62 1.95 14.58
N GLY A 238 0.52 1.53 15.21
CA GLY A 238 0.12 0.13 15.26
C GLY A 238 -0.21 -0.42 13.87
N TRP A 239 -0.90 0.36 13.06
CA TRP A 239 -1.20 -0.02 11.68
C TRP A 239 0.05 -0.12 10.81
N GLN A 240 1.01 0.79 10.98
CA GLN A 240 2.31 0.71 10.28
C GLN A 240 3.07 -0.57 10.64
N ASN A 241 3.04 -0.97 11.92
CA ASN A 241 3.61 -2.26 12.32
C ASN A 241 2.89 -3.44 11.70
N LEU A 242 1.56 -3.41 11.67
CA LEU A 242 0.77 -4.48 11.07
C LEU A 242 1.13 -4.65 9.59
N VAL A 243 1.22 -3.54 8.84
CA VAL A 243 1.68 -3.55 7.43
C VAL A 243 3.09 -4.11 7.30
N ALA A 244 4.02 -3.70 8.17
CA ALA A 244 5.40 -4.19 8.15
C ALA A 244 5.50 -5.70 8.45
N LEU A 245 4.69 -6.20 9.39
CA LEU A 245 4.62 -7.63 9.72
C LEU A 245 4.06 -8.46 8.57
N TYR A 246 3.02 -7.96 7.88
CA TYR A 246 2.51 -8.62 6.67
C TYR A 246 3.58 -8.62 5.56
N ALA A 247 4.28 -7.51 5.35
CA ALA A 247 5.36 -7.45 4.38
C ALA A 247 6.51 -8.42 4.71
N GLN A 248 6.87 -8.58 5.99
CA GLN A 248 7.89 -9.54 6.44
C GLN A 248 7.50 -11.01 6.14
N GLN A 249 6.20 -11.29 6.05
CA GLN A 249 5.68 -12.62 5.73
C GLN A 249 5.34 -12.79 4.24
N ASP A 250 5.76 -11.85 3.39
CA ASP A 250 5.39 -11.78 1.96
C ASP A 250 3.86 -11.77 1.73
N ASP A 251 3.08 -11.35 2.72
CA ASP A 251 1.62 -11.27 2.68
C ASP A 251 1.17 -9.91 2.13
N ALA A 252 1.44 -9.70 0.83
CA ALA A 252 1.10 -8.46 0.15
C ALA A 252 -0.41 -8.15 0.19
N THR A 253 -1.27 -9.18 0.23
CA THR A 253 -2.73 -9.03 0.24
C THR A 253 -3.18 -8.38 1.55
N ASN A 254 -2.78 -8.91 2.70
CA ASN A 254 -3.15 -8.32 3.97
C ASN A 254 -2.45 -6.98 4.23
N ALA A 255 -1.22 -6.81 3.74
CA ALA A 255 -0.55 -5.50 3.75
C ALA A 255 -1.37 -4.45 2.99
N PHE A 256 -1.91 -4.79 1.82
CA PHE A 256 -2.77 -3.89 1.05
C PHE A 256 -4.07 -3.55 1.77
N GLU A 257 -4.78 -4.55 2.31
CA GLU A 257 -6.03 -4.29 3.04
C GLU A 257 -5.80 -3.44 4.29
N ALA A 258 -4.70 -3.65 5.03
CA ALA A 258 -4.33 -2.79 6.15
C ALA A 258 -4.03 -1.35 5.71
N ASN A 259 -3.27 -1.14 4.62
CA ASN A 259 -3.03 0.20 4.06
C ASN A 259 -4.33 0.89 3.61
N LYS A 260 -5.25 0.14 3.01
CA LYS A 260 -6.57 0.65 2.62
C LYS A 260 -7.39 1.09 3.83
N LEU A 261 -7.40 0.30 4.90
CA LEU A 261 -8.06 0.68 6.16
C LEU A 261 -7.42 1.93 6.76
N MET A 262 -6.08 2.04 6.75
CA MET A 262 -5.40 3.26 7.19
C MET A 262 -5.82 4.49 6.39
N TYR A 263 -5.91 4.36 5.06
CA TYR A 263 -6.36 5.45 4.18
C TYR A 263 -7.81 5.85 4.48
N LEU A 264 -8.72 4.89 4.60
CA LEU A 264 -10.14 5.14 4.88
C LEU A 264 -10.37 5.82 6.24
N ASN A 265 -9.52 5.53 7.23
CA ASN A 265 -9.57 6.16 8.56
C ASN A 265 -8.76 7.47 8.64
N GLY A 266 -8.30 8.02 7.50
CA GLY A 266 -7.58 9.28 7.46
C GLY A 266 -6.21 9.24 8.16
N LEU A 267 -5.62 8.04 8.31
CA LEU A 267 -4.39 7.88 9.08
C LEU A 267 -3.15 8.29 8.31
N PHE A 268 -3.16 8.32 6.97
CA PHE A 268 -2.02 8.72 6.14
C PHE A 268 -1.67 10.20 6.29
N ARG A 269 -0.38 10.51 6.35
CA ARG A 269 0.16 11.87 6.53
C ARG A 269 1.15 12.28 5.45
N GLU A 270 1.80 11.30 4.82
CA GLU A 270 2.86 11.53 3.85
C GLU A 270 2.42 11.12 2.43
N GLU A 271 2.91 11.83 1.42
CA GLU A 271 2.66 11.54 0.00
C GLU A 271 3.05 10.10 -0.37
N ASN A 272 4.20 9.63 0.13
CA ASN A 272 4.72 8.29 -0.15
C ASN A 272 3.75 7.17 0.29
N GLU A 273 2.95 7.36 1.35
CA GLU A 273 1.95 6.40 1.82
C GLU A 273 0.80 6.28 0.83
N LEU A 274 0.35 7.42 0.30
CA LEU A 274 -0.69 7.47 -0.73
C LEU A 274 -0.20 6.84 -2.03
N ILE A 275 1.01 7.19 -2.48
CA ILE A 275 1.62 6.60 -3.69
C ILE A 275 1.77 5.08 -3.55
N ARG A 276 2.24 4.58 -2.39
CA ARG A 276 2.33 3.13 -2.15
C ARG A 276 0.96 2.45 -2.23
N LEU A 277 -0.08 3.04 -1.63
CA LEU A 277 -1.44 2.50 -1.73
C LEU A 277 -1.93 2.45 -3.18
N VAL A 278 -1.69 3.53 -3.94
CA VAL A 278 -2.04 3.60 -5.37
C VAL A 278 -1.31 2.51 -6.18
N GLN A 279 -0.04 2.27 -5.88
CA GLN A 279 0.73 1.20 -6.52
C GLN A 279 0.19 -0.20 -6.18
N TYR A 280 -0.26 -0.43 -4.94
CA TYR A 280 -0.95 -1.69 -4.60
C TYR A 280 -2.21 -1.90 -5.45
N TYR A 281 -3.01 -0.85 -5.68
CA TYR A 281 -4.17 -0.96 -6.56
C TYR A 281 -3.80 -1.34 -7.99
N SER A 282 -2.68 -0.86 -8.53
CA SER A 282 -2.16 -1.31 -9.84
C SER A 282 -1.70 -2.77 -9.79
N TYR A 283 -0.95 -3.15 -8.75
CA TYR A 283 -0.44 -4.52 -8.57
C TYR A 283 -1.55 -5.56 -8.45
N PHE A 284 -2.62 -5.26 -7.71
CA PHE A 284 -3.80 -6.11 -7.56
C PHE A 284 -4.85 -5.89 -8.66
N GLU A 285 -4.42 -5.47 -9.85
CA GLU A 285 -5.25 -5.36 -11.07
C GLU A 285 -6.54 -4.52 -10.89
N ASN A 286 -6.49 -3.51 -10.02
CA ASN A 286 -7.57 -2.55 -9.82
C ASN A 286 -7.11 -1.10 -10.08
N PRO A 287 -6.61 -0.81 -11.31
CA PRO A 287 -6.02 0.48 -11.64
C PRO A 287 -7.03 1.64 -11.58
N TYR A 288 -8.32 1.40 -11.86
CA TYR A 288 -9.36 2.44 -11.80
C TYR A 288 -9.46 3.06 -10.40
N ARG A 289 -9.51 2.23 -9.35
CA ARG A 289 -9.60 2.72 -7.97
C ARG A 289 -8.33 3.45 -7.56
N GLY A 290 -7.16 2.91 -7.90
CA GLY A 290 -5.89 3.55 -7.60
C GLY A 290 -5.73 4.90 -8.29
N ALA A 291 -6.08 4.99 -9.58
CA ALA A 291 -6.04 6.25 -10.32
C ALA A 291 -7.05 7.27 -9.77
N SER A 292 -8.24 6.83 -9.37
CA SER A 292 -9.25 7.70 -8.74
C SER A 292 -8.75 8.28 -7.41
N ILE A 293 -8.05 7.46 -6.62
CA ILE A 293 -7.40 7.92 -5.38
C ILE A 293 -6.29 8.91 -5.72
N LEU A 294 -5.37 8.54 -6.62
CA LEU A 294 -4.26 9.40 -7.04
C LEU A 294 -4.73 10.77 -7.50
N GLU A 295 -5.69 10.82 -8.42
CA GLU A 295 -6.26 12.07 -8.93
C GLU A 295 -6.90 12.92 -7.82
N ARG A 296 -7.70 12.29 -6.94
CA ARG A 296 -8.32 12.99 -5.81
C ARG A 296 -7.27 13.59 -4.88
N GLU A 297 -6.26 12.82 -4.49
CA GLU A 297 -5.23 13.28 -3.56
C GLU A 297 -4.30 14.33 -4.19
N MET A 298 -4.07 14.26 -5.50
CA MET A 298 -3.40 15.32 -6.27
C MET A 298 -4.21 16.61 -6.27
N ASN A 299 -5.52 16.53 -6.53
CA ASN A 299 -6.42 17.68 -6.49
C ASN A 299 -6.55 18.29 -5.08
N ALA A 300 -6.43 17.46 -4.04
CA ALA A 300 -6.40 17.90 -2.64
C ALA A 300 -5.02 18.47 -2.22
N GLY A 301 -4.01 18.45 -3.09
CA GLY A 301 -2.66 18.94 -2.79
C GLY A 301 -1.85 18.04 -1.85
N ARG A 302 -2.30 16.80 -1.58
CA ARG A 302 -1.60 15.82 -0.75
C ARG A 302 -0.58 14.99 -1.51
N ILE A 303 -0.72 14.94 -2.83
CA ILE A 303 0.25 14.38 -3.76
C ILE A 303 0.64 15.48 -4.75
N GLU A 304 1.94 15.73 -4.91
CA GLU A 304 2.40 16.76 -5.83
C GLU A 304 2.06 16.40 -7.29
N SER A 305 1.61 17.39 -8.07
CA SER A 305 1.37 17.25 -9.52
C SER A 305 2.64 17.37 -10.36
N ASN A 306 3.70 16.66 -9.96
CA ASN A 306 4.97 16.58 -10.68
C ASN A 306 4.92 15.56 -11.82
N GLN A 307 5.96 15.56 -12.66
CA GLN A 307 6.07 14.68 -13.82
C GLN A 307 5.87 13.21 -13.47
N ARG A 308 6.52 12.72 -12.41
CA ARG A 308 6.47 11.31 -11.99
C ARG A 308 5.06 10.87 -11.60
N ASN A 309 4.34 11.70 -10.86
CA ASN A 309 2.99 11.37 -10.41
C ASN A 309 1.96 11.49 -11.53
N LEU A 310 2.14 12.42 -12.46
CA LEU A 310 1.34 12.50 -13.68
C LEU A 310 1.55 11.28 -14.58
N GLU A 311 2.78 10.80 -14.74
CA GLU A 311 3.07 9.56 -15.47
C GLU A 311 2.36 8.37 -14.84
N LEU A 312 2.41 8.24 -13.51
CA LEU A 312 1.69 7.20 -12.78
C LEU A 312 0.18 7.29 -13.05
N LEU A 313 -0.41 8.49 -12.95
CA LEU A 313 -1.84 8.71 -13.18
C LEU A 313 -2.25 8.33 -14.60
N ALA A 314 -1.54 8.82 -15.61
CA ALA A 314 -1.80 8.52 -17.01
C ALA A 314 -1.70 7.02 -17.30
N ASN A 315 -0.68 6.36 -16.75
CA ASN A 315 -0.50 4.91 -16.92
C ASN A 315 -1.64 4.11 -16.28
N MET A 316 -2.09 4.51 -15.08
CA MET A 316 -3.20 3.82 -14.42
C MET A 316 -4.53 4.04 -15.13
N TRP A 317 -4.82 5.25 -15.64
CA TRP A 317 -6.00 5.46 -16.48
C TRP A 317 -5.95 4.62 -17.75
N ARG A 318 -4.80 4.54 -18.42
CA ARG A 318 -4.63 3.65 -19.59
C ARG A 318 -4.81 2.17 -19.23
N GLN A 319 -4.25 1.69 -18.12
CA GLN A 319 -4.45 0.31 -17.65
C GLN A 319 -5.91 0.01 -17.35
N ALA A 320 -6.65 0.99 -16.82
CA ALA A 320 -8.09 0.89 -16.58
C ALA A 320 -8.94 1.04 -17.86
N SER A 321 -8.34 1.27 -19.03
CA SER A 321 -9.01 1.64 -20.29
C SER A 321 -9.85 2.92 -20.22
N GLU A 322 -9.55 3.80 -19.26
CA GLU A 322 -10.18 5.11 -19.06
C GLU A 322 -9.47 6.18 -19.89
N PHE A 323 -9.46 6.02 -21.22
CA PHE A 323 -8.67 6.87 -22.11
C PHE A 323 -9.10 8.34 -22.10
N GLU A 324 -10.38 8.62 -21.91
CA GLU A 324 -10.91 10.00 -21.80
C GLU A 324 -10.27 10.76 -20.64
N ARG A 325 -10.01 10.07 -19.52
CA ARG A 325 -9.33 10.63 -18.34
C ARG A 325 -7.81 10.67 -18.52
N ALA A 326 -7.24 9.72 -19.27
CA ALA A 326 -5.82 9.68 -19.54
C ALA A 326 -5.35 10.82 -20.45
N ILE A 327 -6.14 11.19 -21.47
CA ILE A 327 -5.77 12.17 -22.50
C ILE A 327 -5.31 13.52 -21.93
N PRO A 328 -6.07 14.24 -21.07
CA PRO A 328 -5.63 15.54 -20.57
C PRO A 328 -4.34 15.46 -19.74
N VAL A 329 -4.12 14.33 -19.04
CA VAL A 329 -2.87 14.08 -18.30
C VAL A 329 -1.70 13.84 -19.26
N LEU A 330 -1.92 13.05 -20.32
CA LEU A 330 -0.93 12.76 -21.36
C LEU A 330 -0.57 14.00 -22.19
N GLU A 331 -1.53 14.88 -22.48
CA GLU A 331 -1.29 16.16 -23.14
C GLU A 331 -0.36 17.04 -22.30
N ARG A 332 -0.67 17.18 -21.01
CA ARG A 332 0.18 17.91 -20.07
C ARG A 332 1.58 17.31 -19.99
N LEU A 333 1.70 15.98 -19.89
CA LEU A 333 2.99 15.29 -19.89
C LEU A 333 3.77 15.51 -21.20
N SER A 334 3.08 15.45 -22.35
CA SER A 334 3.69 15.64 -23.67
C SER A 334 4.26 17.05 -23.84
N GLN A 335 3.61 18.05 -23.24
CA GLN A 335 4.10 19.43 -23.18
C GLN A 335 5.30 19.58 -22.23
N LEU A 336 5.29 18.91 -21.08
CA LEU A 336 6.36 18.98 -20.08
C LEU A 336 7.64 18.26 -20.51
N GLN A 337 7.52 17.07 -21.10
CA GLN A 337 8.66 16.20 -21.39
C GLN A 337 9.22 16.39 -22.79
N GLY A 338 8.36 16.73 -23.77
CA GLY A 338 8.77 16.86 -25.16
C GLY A 338 9.30 15.59 -25.83
N ASN A 339 9.16 14.40 -25.21
CA ASN A 339 9.64 13.13 -25.80
C ASN A 339 8.56 12.47 -26.69
N GLY A 340 9.01 11.60 -27.60
CA GLY A 340 8.13 10.89 -28.52
C GLY A 340 7.27 9.82 -27.85
N GLU A 341 7.77 9.15 -26.81
CA GLU A 341 7.07 8.05 -26.13
C GLU A 341 5.78 8.51 -25.44
N THR A 342 5.77 9.69 -24.82
CA THR A 342 4.54 10.25 -24.24
C THR A 342 3.55 10.67 -25.31
N ALA A 343 4.04 11.25 -26.42
CA ALA A 343 3.19 11.57 -27.56
C ALA A 343 2.58 10.31 -28.20
N LEU A 344 3.33 9.20 -28.25
CA LEU A 344 2.84 7.92 -28.72
C LEU A 344 1.68 7.41 -27.85
N ARG A 345 1.84 7.46 -26.52
CA ARG A 345 0.78 7.06 -25.58
C ARG A 345 -0.46 7.93 -25.69
N LEU A 346 -0.29 9.23 -25.95
CA LEU A 346 -1.40 10.16 -26.24
C LEU A 346 -2.11 9.79 -27.55
N ALA A 347 -1.36 9.43 -28.58
CA ALA A 347 -1.89 9.01 -29.87
C ALA A 347 -2.69 7.70 -29.75
N GLU A 348 -2.14 6.71 -29.05
CA GLU A 348 -2.82 5.44 -28.75
C GLU A 348 -4.11 5.65 -27.95
N ALA A 349 -4.09 6.53 -26.94
CA ALA A 349 -5.29 6.82 -26.16
C ALA A 349 -6.41 7.43 -27.04
N ASN A 350 -6.07 8.40 -27.91
CA ASN A 350 -7.01 8.95 -28.87
C ASN A 350 -7.49 7.91 -29.90
N PHE A 351 -6.58 7.06 -30.37
CA PHE A 351 -6.89 5.98 -31.31
C PHE A 351 -7.90 5.00 -30.71
N SER A 352 -7.74 4.62 -29.44
CA SER A 352 -8.68 3.74 -28.72
C SER A 352 -10.09 4.33 -28.60
N LEU A 353 -10.22 5.65 -28.57
CA LEU A 353 -11.51 6.35 -28.57
C LEU A 353 -12.05 6.64 -29.99
N ASN A 354 -11.38 6.17 -31.04
CA ASN A 354 -11.67 6.49 -32.44
C ASN A 354 -11.57 7.99 -32.79
N ASN A 355 -10.84 8.77 -31.99
CA ASN A 355 -10.52 10.17 -32.28
C ASN A 355 -9.38 10.24 -33.30
N PHE A 356 -9.61 9.72 -34.51
CA PHE A 356 -8.54 9.45 -35.48
C PHE A 356 -7.76 10.69 -35.92
N ALA A 357 -8.41 11.86 -36.01
CA ALA A 357 -7.74 13.11 -36.34
C ALA A 357 -6.74 13.54 -35.26
N ALA A 358 -7.15 13.47 -33.98
CA ALA A 358 -6.28 13.76 -32.84
C ALA A 358 -5.16 12.70 -32.71
N ALA A 359 -5.49 11.43 -32.96
CA ALA A 359 -4.52 10.34 -32.97
C ALA A 359 -3.46 10.54 -34.06
N GLU A 360 -3.85 10.92 -35.28
CA GLU A 360 -2.93 11.22 -36.38
C GLU A 360 -1.92 12.31 -35.98
N SER A 361 -2.39 13.46 -35.50
CA SER A 361 -1.52 14.55 -35.08
C SER A 361 -0.55 14.15 -33.97
N ALA A 362 -1.02 13.35 -33.00
CA ALA A 362 -0.17 12.85 -31.92
C ALA A 362 0.83 11.77 -32.40
N PHE A 363 0.46 10.89 -33.35
CA PHE A 363 1.39 9.92 -33.94
C PHE A 363 2.49 10.60 -34.75
N GLU A 364 2.15 11.62 -35.56
CA GLU A 364 3.13 12.43 -36.26
C GLU A 364 4.10 13.08 -35.28
N THR A 365 3.57 13.72 -34.24
CA THR A 365 4.38 14.31 -33.16
C THR A 365 5.30 13.29 -32.49
N ALA A 366 4.80 12.07 -32.23
CA ALA A 366 5.59 11.00 -31.62
C ALA A 366 6.74 10.55 -32.52
N ILE A 367 6.46 10.35 -33.80
CA ILE A 367 7.43 9.94 -34.81
C ILE A 367 8.50 11.02 -35.01
N ASP A 368 8.09 12.29 -35.13
CA ASP A 368 8.99 13.43 -35.35
C ASP A 368 9.95 13.64 -34.17
N ARG A 369 9.47 13.44 -32.93
CA ARG A 369 10.29 13.53 -31.72
C ARG A 369 11.22 12.33 -31.54
N GLY A 370 10.92 11.19 -32.17
CA GLY A 370 11.74 9.98 -32.13
C GLY A 370 11.85 9.35 -30.72
N GLY A 371 12.80 8.42 -30.58
CA GLY A 371 13.03 7.69 -29.32
C GLY A 371 11.92 6.72 -28.93
N LEU A 372 11.11 6.28 -29.92
CA LEU A 372 9.99 5.39 -29.70
C LEU A 372 10.44 3.96 -29.43
N SER A 373 9.79 3.32 -28.45
CA SER A 373 9.98 1.90 -28.14
C SER A 373 9.60 0.98 -29.30
N ASP A 374 8.57 1.32 -30.07
CA ASP A 374 8.18 0.62 -31.31
C ASP A 374 7.75 1.61 -32.40
N THR A 375 8.73 2.09 -33.18
CA THR A 375 8.48 3.03 -34.28
C THR A 375 7.65 2.37 -35.40
N GLY A 376 7.82 1.07 -35.64
CA GLY A 376 7.05 0.36 -36.67
C GLY A 376 5.56 0.36 -36.34
N LYS A 377 5.21 0.09 -35.07
CA LYS A 377 3.83 0.10 -34.60
C LYS A 377 3.20 1.48 -34.68
N ALA A 378 3.95 2.54 -34.36
CA ALA A 378 3.48 3.92 -34.51
C ALA A 378 3.07 4.23 -35.96
N TRP A 379 3.90 3.86 -36.94
CA TRP A 379 3.58 4.03 -38.37
C TRP A 379 2.37 3.21 -38.82
N GLU A 380 2.25 1.96 -38.36
CA GLU A 380 1.09 1.11 -38.68
C GLU A 380 -0.22 1.71 -38.15
N LEU A 381 -0.22 2.21 -36.91
CA LEU A 381 -1.39 2.84 -36.31
C LEU A 381 -1.73 4.19 -36.96
N LEU A 382 -0.73 4.99 -37.33
CA LEU A 382 -0.92 6.20 -38.13
C LEU A 382 -1.56 5.89 -39.49
N GLY A 383 -1.07 4.86 -40.20
CA GLY A 383 -1.67 4.41 -41.46
C GLY A 383 -3.12 3.98 -41.28
N THR A 384 -3.40 3.27 -40.20
CA THR A 384 -4.77 2.86 -39.85
C THR A 384 -5.67 4.06 -39.54
N ALA A 385 -5.19 5.03 -38.76
CA ALA A 385 -5.94 6.23 -38.41
C ALA A 385 -6.29 7.06 -39.67
N ARG A 386 -5.32 7.26 -40.57
CA ARG A 386 -5.54 7.94 -41.85
C ARG A 386 -6.53 7.19 -42.75
N PHE A 387 -6.43 5.86 -42.79
CA PHE A 387 -7.37 5.04 -43.55
C PHE A 387 -8.81 5.17 -43.01
N ARG A 388 -8.99 5.15 -41.68
CA ARG A 388 -10.29 5.33 -41.02
C ARG A 388 -10.91 6.71 -41.30
N GLN A 389 -10.08 7.72 -41.54
CA GLN A 389 -10.50 9.06 -41.95
C GLN A 389 -10.77 9.17 -43.46
N GLY A 390 -10.61 8.11 -44.24
CA GLY A 390 -10.76 8.11 -45.70
C GLY A 390 -9.52 8.61 -46.47
N ASN A 391 -8.45 9.00 -45.77
CA ASN A 391 -7.19 9.42 -46.39
C ASN A 391 -6.37 8.20 -46.85
N ARG A 392 -6.79 7.56 -47.94
CA ARG A 392 -6.16 6.33 -48.46
C ARG A 392 -4.72 6.56 -48.92
N GLN A 393 -4.41 7.70 -49.54
CA GLN A 393 -3.06 8.01 -50.00
C GLN A 393 -2.11 8.23 -48.81
N GLY A 394 -2.53 9.01 -47.81
CA GLY A 394 -1.77 9.20 -46.58
C GLY A 394 -1.60 7.90 -45.79
N ALA A 395 -2.60 7.01 -45.81
CA ALA A 395 -2.51 5.68 -45.21
C ALA A 395 -1.46 4.81 -45.91
N LEU A 396 -1.47 4.75 -47.25
CA LEU A 396 -0.46 4.02 -48.03
C LEU A 396 0.96 4.53 -47.75
N ALA A 397 1.15 5.85 -47.63
CA ALA A 397 2.44 6.44 -47.28
C ALA A 397 2.91 5.96 -45.89
N ALA A 398 2.05 6.03 -44.88
CA ALA A 398 2.38 5.59 -43.51
C ALA A 398 2.64 4.07 -43.44
N PHE A 399 1.83 3.23 -44.12
CA PHE A 399 2.08 1.79 -44.17
C PHE A 399 3.38 1.45 -44.90
N ARG A 400 3.80 2.22 -45.91
CA ARG A 400 5.11 2.00 -46.55
C ARG A 400 6.27 2.26 -45.58
N GLU A 401 6.18 3.30 -44.75
CA GLU A 401 7.15 3.52 -43.67
C GLU A 401 7.09 2.39 -42.63
N GLY A 402 5.89 1.99 -42.20
CA GLY A 402 5.68 0.84 -41.30
C GLY A 402 6.22 -0.47 -41.85
N ALA A 403 6.23 -0.66 -43.18
CA ALA A 403 6.73 -1.87 -43.83
C ALA A 403 8.26 -2.04 -43.76
N ARG A 404 8.98 -0.94 -43.49
CA ARG A 404 10.45 -0.96 -43.33
C ARG A 404 10.86 -1.73 -42.07
N TYR A 405 10.03 -1.69 -41.03
CA TYR A 405 10.28 -2.33 -39.74
C TYR A 405 9.90 -3.82 -39.74
N PRO A 406 10.77 -4.74 -39.26
CA PRO A 406 10.47 -6.17 -39.26
C PRO A 406 9.18 -6.56 -38.53
N SER A 407 8.88 -5.93 -37.39
CA SER A 407 7.70 -6.22 -36.55
C SER A 407 6.37 -5.95 -37.27
N THR A 408 6.31 -4.91 -38.10
CA THR A 408 5.09 -4.45 -38.77
C THR A 408 5.09 -4.69 -40.27
N ARG A 409 6.16 -5.26 -40.85
CA ARG A 409 6.32 -5.48 -42.29
C ARG A 409 5.17 -6.26 -42.91
N SER A 410 4.83 -7.40 -42.32
CA SER A 410 3.80 -8.29 -42.87
C SER A 410 2.42 -7.61 -42.87
N SER A 411 2.03 -7.05 -41.73
CA SER A 411 0.75 -6.35 -41.56
C SER A 411 0.64 -5.14 -42.50
N SER A 412 1.67 -4.30 -42.53
CA SER A 412 1.69 -3.09 -43.37
C SER A 412 1.61 -3.43 -44.86
N ASN A 413 2.33 -4.46 -45.32
CA ASN A 413 2.22 -4.94 -46.70
C ASN A 413 0.84 -5.52 -47.03
N GLY A 414 0.17 -6.14 -46.06
CA GLY A 414 -1.22 -6.58 -46.17
C GLY A 414 -2.15 -5.40 -46.43
N TRP A 415 -2.06 -4.36 -45.60
CA TRP A 415 -2.83 -3.12 -45.76
C TRP A 415 -2.55 -2.44 -47.11
N ILE A 416 -1.27 -2.34 -47.52
CA ILE A 416 -0.90 -1.76 -48.81
C ILE A 416 -1.60 -2.50 -49.95
N ARG A 417 -1.51 -3.84 -49.99
CA ARG A 417 -2.16 -4.64 -51.03
C ARG A 417 -3.67 -4.44 -51.04
N TRP A 418 -4.29 -4.46 -49.87
CA TRP A 418 -5.74 -4.34 -49.77
C TRP A 418 -6.25 -2.96 -50.18
N ILE A 419 -5.65 -1.87 -49.69
CA ILE A 419 -6.01 -0.49 -50.07
C ILE A 419 -5.77 -0.27 -51.57
N THR A 420 -4.65 -0.76 -52.10
CA THR A 420 -4.34 -0.65 -53.53
C THR A 420 -5.40 -1.37 -54.37
N ALA A 421 -5.76 -2.61 -53.99
CA ALA A 421 -6.81 -3.36 -54.68
C ALA A 421 -8.19 -2.68 -54.61
N GLN A 422 -8.50 -1.98 -53.51
CA GLN A 422 -9.72 -1.17 -53.41
C GLN A 422 -9.70 0.01 -54.37
N ILE A 423 -8.60 0.78 -54.41
CA ILE A 423 -8.43 1.93 -55.31
C ILE A 423 -8.54 1.47 -56.77
N GLU A 424 -7.79 0.45 -57.16
CA GLU A 424 -7.85 -0.08 -58.52
C GLU A 424 -9.22 -0.69 -58.86
N GLY A 425 -9.90 -1.28 -57.87
CA GLY A 425 -11.24 -1.84 -58.05
C GLY A 425 -12.30 -0.76 -58.28
N GLU A 426 -12.19 0.37 -57.59
CA GLU A 426 -13.02 1.55 -57.83
C GLU A 426 -12.75 2.15 -59.21
N GLU A 427 -11.48 2.28 -59.58
CA GLU A 427 -11.07 2.78 -60.88
C GLU A 427 -11.58 1.89 -62.03
N ARG A 428 -11.40 0.57 -61.92
CA ARG A 428 -11.97 -0.38 -62.89
C ARG A 428 -13.48 -0.26 -63.01
N ARG A 429 -14.20 -0.07 -61.91
CA ARG A 429 -15.66 0.12 -61.94
C ARG A 429 -16.04 1.42 -62.63
N ARG A 430 -15.28 2.51 -62.40
CA ARG A 430 -15.47 3.79 -63.08
C ARG A 430 -15.31 3.62 -64.60
N VAL A 431 -14.20 3.04 -65.03
CA VAL A 431 -13.92 2.76 -66.45
C VAL A 431 -14.98 1.83 -67.05
N GLN A 432 -15.42 0.80 -66.32
CA GLN A 432 -16.47 -0.11 -66.80
C GLN A 432 -17.82 0.58 -66.96
N GLN A 433 -18.18 1.50 -66.07
CA GLN A 433 -19.40 2.31 -66.19
C GLN A 433 -19.34 3.22 -67.41
N GLU A 434 -18.20 3.87 -67.63
CA GLU A 434 -17.94 4.66 -68.82
C GLU A 434 -18.07 3.81 -70.09
N GLN A 435 -17.49 2.61 -70.09
CA GLN A 435 -17.61 1.67 -71.21
C GLN A 435 -19.07 1.27 -71.50
N ILE A 436 -19.89 1.06 -70.46
CA ILE A 436 -21.32 0.77 -70.63
C ILE A 436 -22.02 1.94 -71.33
N VAL A 437 -21.72 3.19 -70.94
CA VAL A 437 -22.29 4.38 -71.61
C VAL A 437 -21.85 4.44 -73.07
N ILE A 438 -20.57 4.20 -73.37
CA ILE A 438 -20.05 4.16 -74.73
C ILE A 438 -20.79 3.10 -75.58
N ASP A 439 -21.01 1.91 -75.03
CA ASP A 439 -21.72 0.82 -75.71
C ASP A 439 -23.20 1.15 -75.94
N GLU A 440 -23.88 1.74 -74.95
CA GLU A 440 -25.27 2.21 -75.09
C GLU A 440 -25.41 3.31 -76.15
N CYS A 441 -24.46 4.25 -76.20
CA CYS A 441 -24.37 5.28 -77.21
C CYS A 441 -24.19 4.70 -78.61
N ARG A 442 -23.27 3.73 -78.78
CA ARG A 442 -23.09 3.01 -80.05
C ARG A 442 -24.39 2.42 -80.56
N LEU A 443 -25.08 1.67 -79.70
CA LEU A 443 -26.33 1.00 -80.05
C LEU A 443 -27.43 2.00 -80.44
N THR A 444 -27.47 3.15 -79.75
CA THR A 444 -28.43 4.23 -80.04
C THR A 444 -28.14 4.84 -81.42
N LEU A 445 -26.88 5.23 -81.67
CA LEU A 445 -26.46 5.83 -82.94
C LEU A 445 -26.60 4.85 -84.11
N ASP A 446 -26.32 3.55 -83.92
CA ASP A 446 -26.52 2.53 -84.96
C ASP A 446 -28.00 2.30 -85.28
N ALA A 447 -28.89 2.43 -84.31
CA ALA A 447 -30.33 2.38 -84.55
C ALA A 447 -30.80 3.59 -85.37
N GLU A 448 -30.36 4.79 -85.01
CA GLU A 448 -30.69 6.03 -85.72
C GLU A 448 -30.07 6.07 -87.13
N ARG A 449 -28.82 5.63 -87.30
CA ARG A 449 -28.16 5.51 -88.60
C ARG A 449 -28.98 4.66 -89.57
N ARG A 450 -29.47 3.50 -89.11
CA ARG A 450 -30.32 2.62 -89.92
C ARG A 450 -31.60 3.33 -90.36
N GLN A 451 -32.20 4.14 -89.50
CA GLN A 451 -33.37 4.94 -89.85
C GLN A 451 -33.03 6.01 -90.90
N ILE A 452 -31.93 6.74 -90.73
CA ILE A 452 -31.48 7.80 -91.66
C ILE A 452 -31.14 7.25 -93.06
N VAL A 453 -30.50 6.08 -93.13
CA VAL A 453 -30.21 5.40 -94.41
C VAL A 453 -31.50 5.00 -95.13
N LEU A 454 -32.51 4.50 -94.40
CA LEU A 454 -33.79 4.12 -94.97
C LEU A 454 -34.57 5.32 -95.53
N THR A 455 -34.35 6.53 -95.01
CA THR A 455 -34.98 7.77 -95.49
C THR A 455 -34.22 8.48 -96.60
N GLY A 456 -33.06 7.96 -97.04
CA GLY A 456 -32.30 8.46 -98.19
C GLY A 456 -31.43 9.69 -97.94
N SER A 457 -31.20 10.05 -96.67
CA SER A 457 -30.50 11.26 -96.22
C SER A 457 -29.03 10.96 -95.89
N VAL A 458 -28.22 10.74 -96.93
CA VAL A 458 -26.76 10.59 -96.86
C VAL A 458 -26.07 11.76 -97.56
N ASP A 459 -24.83 12.07 -97.19
CA ASP A 459 -24.04 13.11 -97.86
C ASP A 459 -23.53 12.67 -99.24
N ASP A 460 -22.85 13.57 -99.96
CA ASP A 460 -22.35 13.38 -101.32
C ASP A 460 -21.34 12.21 -101.45
N GLU A 461 -20.83 11.72 -100.32
CA GLU A 461 -19.88 10.60 -100.19
C GLU A 461 -20.57 9.32 -99.66
N GLY A 462 -21.89 9.36 -99.47
CA GLY A 462 -22.69 8.24 -98.98
C GLY A 462 -22.60 8.01 -97.46
N ARG A 463 -22.04 8.96 -96.70
CA ARG A 463 -21.92 8.89 -95.24
C ARG A 463 -23.15 9.46 -94.56
N VAL A 464 -23.47 8.92 -93.39
CA VAL A 464 -24.56 9.40 -92.54
C VAL A 464 -24.00 10.41 -91.55
N ARG A 465 -24.46 11.65 -91.65
CA ARG A 465 -24.20 12.73 -90.68
C ARG A 465 -25.43 12.91 -89.79
N PHE A 466 -25.28 12.71 -88.49
CA PHE A 466 -26.35 12.92 -87.52
C PHE A 466 -26.62 14.43 -87.37
N GLU A 467 -27.89 14.80 -87.21
CA GLU A 467 -28.27 16.22 -86.99
C GLU A 467 -27.76 16.71 -85.63
N SER A 468 -27.86 15.85 -84.61
CA SER A 468 -27.30 16.05 -83.28
C SER A 468 -26.97 14.70 -82.65
N ILE A 469 -25.84 14.60 -81.96
CA ILE A 469 -25.52 13.45 -81.12
C ILE A 469 -26.19 13.67 -79.76
N PRO A 470 -26.78 12.65 -79.10
CA PRO A 470 -27.31 12.81 -77.75
C PRO A 470 -26.21 13.33 -76.80
N GLU A 471 -26.52 14.30 -75.93
CA GLU A 471 -25.55 14.98 -75.05
C GLU A 471 -24.65 14.01 -74.27
N ARG A 472 -25.21 12.89 -73.77
CA ARG A 472 -24.45 11.86 -73.04
C ARG A 472 -23.41 11.10 -73.90
N CYS A 473 -23.54 11.18 -75.23
CA CYS A 473 -22.72 10.48 -76.21
C CYS A 473 -21.71 11.40 -76.90
N GLU A 474 -21.92 12.72 -76.87
CA GLU A 474 -21.01 13.73 -77.45
C GLU A 474 -19.55 13.59 -76.98
N PRO A 475 -19.25 13.26 -75.71
CA PRO A 475 -17.86 13.06 -75.28
C PRO A 475 -17.16 11.87 -75.94
N TYR A 476 -17.92 10.94 -76.52
CA TYR A 476 -17.42 9.66 -77.02
C TYR A 476 -17.58 9.46 -78.51
N TYR A 477 -18.49 10.18 -79.18
CA TYR A 477 -18.81 10.03 -80.60
C TYR A 477 -18.89 11.38 -81.32
N ASN A 478 -18.35 11.46 -82.53
CA ASN A 478 -18.49 12.65 -83.38
C ASN A 478 -19.84 12.68 -84.13
N VAL A 479 -20.09 13.75 -84.90
CA VAL A 479 -21.33 13.93 -85.70
C VAL A 479 -21.52 12.91 -86.82
N TYR A 480 -20.51 12.09 -87.12
CA TYR A 480 -20.60 10.97 -88.06
C TYR A 480 -20.87 9.64 -87.34
N GLY A 481 -21.00 9.65 -86.01
CA GLY A 481 -21.18 8.49 -85.15
C GLY A 481 -19.96 7.58 -85.05
N GLU A 482 -18.77 8.13 -85.31
CA GLU A 482 -17.51 7.43 -85.11
C GLU A 482 -17.04 7.67 -83.68
N GLN A 483 -16.57 6.62 -83.02
CA GLN A 483 -16.12 6.71 -81.63
C GLN A 483 -14.79 7.49 -81.58
N ILE A 484 -14.75 8.59 -80.86
CA ILE A 484 -13.59 9.47 -80.71
C ILE A 484 -12.85 9.31 -79.37
N ARG A 485 -13.46 8.65 -78.39
CA ARG A 485 -12.86 8.43 -77.06
C ARG A 485 -13.16 7.02 -76.54
N GLU A 486 -12.14 6.37 -75.97
CA GLU A 486 -12.27 5.07 -75.28
C GLU A 486 -12.44 5.27 -73.77
N ALA A 487 -13.05 4.28 -73.11
CA ALA A 487 -13.26 4.34 -71.67
C ALA A 487 -11.93 4.43 -70.91
N GLY A 488 -11.86 5.31 -69.92
CA GLY A 488 -10.67 5.53 -69.10
C GLY A 488 -9.60 6.41 -69.73
N MET A 489 -9.79 6.91 -70.97
CA MET A 489 -8.86 7.88 -71.56
C MET A 489 -8.96 9.22 -70.83
N THR A 490 -7.81 9.81 -70.51
CA THR A 490 -7.71 11.22 -70.14
C THR A 490 -7.99 12.13 -71.34
N ASP A 491 -8.28 13.41 -71.09
CA ASP A 491 -8.54 14.37 -72.18
C ASP A 491 -7.32 14.55 -73.08
N GLU A 492 -6.11 14.45 -72.52
CA GLU A 492 -4.85 14.49 -73.27
C GLU A 492 -4.68 13.25 -74.16
N GLU A 493 -4.96 12.05 -73.63
CA GLU A 493 -4.91 10.79 -74.40
C GLU A 493 -5.95 10.76 -75.51
N ALA A 494 -7.17 11.25 -75.24
CA ALA A 494 -8.23 11.35 -76.23
C ALA A 494 -7.85 12.32 -77.37
N ALA A 495 -7.30 13.49 -77.03
CA ALA A 495 -6.84 14.47 -78.02
C ALA A 495 -5.67 13.95 -78.87
N ALA A 496 -4.71 13.24 -78.24
CA ALA A 496 -3.60 12.62 -78.95
C ALA A 496 -4.07 11.49 -79.89
N ALA A 497 -4.99 10.64 -79.42
CA ALA A 497 -5.57 9.58 -80.23
C ALA A 497 -6.35 10.13 -81.42
N GLN A 498 -7.09 11.23 -81.24
CA GLN A 498 -7.80 11.89 -82.33
C GLN A 498 -6.84 12.51 -83.35
N ALA A 499 -5.82 13.24 -82.90
CA ALA A 499 -4.81 13.83 -83.79
C ALA A 499 -4.07 12.76 -84.63
N GLN A 500 -3.80 11.59 -84.03
CA GLN A 500 -3.19 10.48 -84.75
C GLN A 500 -4.13 9.92 -85.83
N ARG A 501 -5.42 9.75 -85.52
CA ARG A 501 -6.41 9.28 -86.50
C ARG A 501 -6.61 10.25 -87.66
N GLU A 502 -6.59 11.55 -87.40
CA GLU A 502 -6.64 12.59 -88.43
C GLU A 502 -5.40 12.57 -89.33
N ALA A 503 -4.21 12.35 -88.74
CA ALA A 503 -2.97 12.19 -89.51
C ALA A 503 -2.98 10.91 -90.36
N ASP A 504 -3.48 9.79 -89.83
CA ASP A 504 -3.59 8.52 -90.56
C ASP A 504 -4.61 8.61 -91.71
N ALA A 505 -5.74 9.30 -91.51
CA ALA A 505 -6.72 9.55 -92.57
C ALA A 505 -6.13 10.43 -93.69
N ALA A 506 -5.41 11.49 -93.35
CA ALA A 506 -4.73 12.35 -94.31
C ALA A 506 -3.63 11.61 -95.11
N ALA A 507 -2.99 10.61 -94.52
CA ALA A 507 -2.00 9.77 -95.19
C ALA A 507 -2.61 8.69 -96.10
N ALA A 508 -3.87 8.32 -95.90
CA ALA A 508 -4.58 7.34 -96.72
C ALA A 508 -5.24 7.95 -97.97
N GLU A 509 -5.44 9.28 -97.99
CA GLU A 509 -6.02 10.04 -99.11
C GLU A 509 -4.96 10.59 -100.10
N GLY A 510 -3.67 10.49 -99.76
CA GLY A 510 -2.54 10.87 -100.63
C GLY A 510 -1.83 9.68 -101.24
#